data_AF-A0A131YLI2-F1
#
_entry.id   AF-A0A131YLI2-F1
#
_cell.length_a   1.000
_cell.length_b   1.000
_cell.length_c   1.000
_cell.angle_alpha   90.00
_cell.angle_beta   90.00
_cell.angle_gamma   90.00
#
_symmetry.space_group_name_H-M   'P 1'
#
loop_
_entity.id
_entity.type
_entity.pdbx_description
1 polymer ?
#
loop_
_entity_poly.entity_id
_entity_poly.type
_entity_poly.pdbx_seq_one_letter_code
_entity_poly.pdbx_strand_id
1 'polypeptide(L)'
;MALSHNSFARCSERENVWDSIDDLALEQLQSDVSDAMTLEGLKSHYNCCFTCGVSWSEEQTCLDCSECGGYALHRPCPHCNGTCDGLWSRDLDATHKMRRAQWLGECKKAPRDNTAKNQQDS
;
A
#
# COMPACT_ATOMS: atom_id res chain seq x y z
N MET A 1 -15.70 49.75 -58.45
CA MET A 1 -16.72 49.05 -59.28
C MET A 1 -15.94 48.08 -60.16
N ALA A 2 -16.11 46.75 -60.18
CA ALA A 2 -17.26 45.91 -59.92
C ALA A 2 -16.88 44.63 -59.13
N LEU A 3 -17.88 44.06 -58.46
CA LEU A 3 -17.87 42.77 -57.78
C LEU A 3 -17.89 41.64 -58.83
N SER A 4 -17.08 40.60 -58.64
CA SER A 4 -17.31 39.31 -59.28
C SER A 4 -17.25 38.23 -58.20
N HIS A 5 -18.44 37.76 -57.84
CA HIS A 5 -18.63 36.58 -57.03
C HIS A 5 -18.09 35.36 -57.79
N ASN A 6 -17.25 34.58 -57.13
CA ASN A 6 -17.18 33.16 -57.45
C ASN A 6 -17.18 32.39 -56.13
N SER A 7 -18.38 32.00 -55.74
CA SER A 7 -18.66 31.00 -54.72
C SER A 7 -18.13 29.66 -55.19
N PHE A 8 -16.95 29.27 -54.71
CA PHE A 8 -16.60 27.86 -54.59
C PHE A 8 -16.58 27.54 -53.10
N ALA A 9 -17.70 27.02 -52.61
CA ALA A 9 -17.69 26.27 -51.37
C ALA A 9 -16.78 25.06 -51.59
N ARG A 10 -15.48 25.22 -51.30
CA ARG A 10 -14.66 24.06 -50.95
C ARG A 10 -15.17 23.64 -49.58
N CYS A 11 -16.04 22.64 -49.57
CA CYS A 11 -16.24 21.83 -48.39
C CYS A 11 -14.84 21.47 -47.90
N SER A 12 -14.49 22.02 -46.73
CA SER A 12 -13.35 21.54 -45.99
C SER A 12 -13.75 20.12 -45.61
N GLU A 13 -13.34 19.14 -46.40
CA GLU A 13 -13.19 17.76 -45.93
C GLU A 13 -12.09 17.83 -44.89
N ARG A 14 -12.44 18.33 -43.71
CA ARG A 14 -11.83 17.88 -42.48
C ARG A 14 -12.24 16.41 -42.45
N GLU A 15 -11.37 15.57 -42.98
CA GLU A 15 -11.32 14.16 -42.61
C GLU A 15 -11.27 14.18 -41.09
N ASN A 16 -12.45 14.07 -40.49
CA ASN A 16 -12.57 13.66 -39.13
C ASN A 16 -12.05 12.22 -39.18
N VAL A 17 -10.74 12.09 -38.96
CA VAL A 17 -10.16 10.92 -38.35
C VAL A 17 -10.85 10.84 -36.98
N TRP A 18 -12.08 10.33 -37.02
CA TRP A 18 -12.69 9.54 -35.99
C TRP A 18 -11.58 8.74 -35.31
N ASP A 19 -11.07 9.21 -34.19
CA ASP A 19 -10.41 8.35 -33.22
C ASP A 19 -11.32 7.14 -33.07
N SER A 20 -10.83 5.97 -33.44
CA SER A 20 -11.66 4.78 -33.41
C SER A 20 -12.14 4.62 -31.96
N ILE A 21 -13.40 4.27 -31.75
CA ILE A 21 -13.91 3.98 -30.40
C ILE A 21 -13.04 2.88 -29.74
N ASP A 22 -12.42 2.03 -30.56
CA ASP A 22 -11.42 1.05 -30.15
C ASP A 22 -10.11 1.68 -29.63
N ASP A 23 -9.64 2.80 -30.20
CA ASP A 23 -8.42 3.50 -29.76
C ASP A 23 -8.65 4.15 -28.38
N LEU A 24 -9.80 4.80 -28.17
CA LEU A 24 -10.19 5.34 -26.86
C LEU A 24 -10.33 4.23 -25.80
N ALA A 25 -10.89 3.07 -26.17
CA ALA A 25 -11.00 1.93 -25.27
C ALA A 25 -9.62 1.34 -24.93
N LEU A 26 -8.68 1.34 -25.88
CA LEU A 26 -7.32 0.88 -25.67
C LEU A 26 -6.53 1.85 -24.78
N GLU A 27 -6.68 3.16 -24.97
CA GLU A 27 -6.09 4.18 -24.09
C GLU A 27 -6.64 4.07 -22.66
N GLN A 28 -7.95 3.86 -22.51
CA GLN A 28 -8.56 3.65 -21.20
C GLN A 28 -8.04 2.38 -20.53
N LEU A 29 -7.92 1.26 -21.26
CA LEU A 29 -7.34 0.02 -20.73
C LEU A 29 -5.86 0.19 -20.34
N GLN A 30 -5.09 0.93 -21.13
CA GLN A 30 -3.70 1.24 -20.82
C GLN A 30 -3.59 2.11 -19.57
N SER A 31 -4.50 3.08 -19.41
CA SER A 31 -4.62 3.90 -18.20
C SER A 31 -4.98 3.04 -16.99
N ASP A 32 -5.99 2.17 -17.11
CA ASP A 32 -6.47 1.32 -16.03
C ASP A 32 -5.39 0.30 -15.58
N VAL A 33 -4.63 -0.26 -16.53
CA VAL A 33 -3.48 -1.13 -16.23
C VAL A 33 -2.33 -0.34 -15.58
N SER A 34 -2.16 0.93 -15.94
CA SER A 34 -1.14 1.80 -15.33
C SER A 34 -1.51 2.23 -13.92
N ASP A 35 -2.82 2.35 -13.62
CA ASP A 35 -3.33 2.67 -12.28
C ASP A 35 -3.48 1.41 -11.40
N ALA A 36 -3.35 0.23 -11.98
CA ALA A 36 -3.40 -1.02 -11.24
C ALA A 36 -2.15 -1.19 -10.35
N MET A 37 -2.36 -1.23 -9.03
CA MET A 37 -1.30 -1.49 -8.08
C MET A 37 -0.75 -2.91 -8.26
N THR A 38 0.56 -3.04 -8.45
CA THR A 38 1.20 -4.35 -8.53
C THR A 38 1.17 -5.04 -7.16
N LEU A 39 1.27 -6.37 -7.14
CA LEU A 39 1.39 -7.13 -5.89
C LEU A 39 2.61 -6.68 -5.06
N GLU A 40 3.70 -6.32 -5.71
CA GLU A 40 4.89 -5.78 -5.03
C GLU A 40 4.61 -4.40 -4.44
N GLY A 41 3.92 -3.52 -5.19
CA GLY A 41 3.46 -2.23 -4.69
C GLY A 41 2.56 -2.37 -3.46
N LEU A 42 1.61 -3.32 -3.48
CA LEU A 42 0.75 -3.63 -2.34
C LEU A 42 1.57 -4.07 -1.11
N LYS A 43 2.54 -4.97 -1.29
CA LYS A 43 3.42 -5.41 -0.20
C LYS A 43 4.22 -4.25 0.37
N SER A 44 4.79 -3.40 -0.48
CA SER A 44 5.54 -2.22 -0.04
C SER A 44 4.65 -1.27 0.74
N HIS A 45 3.43 -1.01 0.26
CA HIS A 45 2.46 -0.17 0.96
C HIS A 45 2.08 -0.74 2.34
N TYR A 46 1.94 -2.06 2.43
CA TYR A 46 1.65 -2.76 3.69
C TYR A 46 2.83 -2.74 4.69
N ASN A 47 4.03 -2.35 4.25
CA ASN A 47 5.16 -2.10 5.14
C ASN A 47 5.23 -0.64 5.61
N CYS A 48 4.28 0.21 5.21
CA CYS A 48 4.21 1.60 5.66
C CYS A 48 3.20 1.76 6.79
N CYS A 49 3.46 2.67 7.72
CA CYS A 49 2.50 3.03 8.75
C CYS A 49 1.26 3.72 8.14
N PHE A 50 0.06 3.21 8.40
CA PHE A 50 -1.17 3.82 7.86
C PHE A 50 -1.58 5.11 8.57
N THR A 51 -0.91 5.48 9.67
CA THR A 51 -1.19 6.69 10.44
C THR A 51 -0.25 7.84 10.06
N CYS A 52 1.05 7.57 9.87
CA CYS A 52 2.04 8.62 9.57
C CYS A 52 2.83 8.44 8.27
N GLY A 53 2.62 7.33 7.55
CA GLY A 53 3.18 7.11 6.21
C GLY A 53 4.65 6.69 6.16
N VAL A 54 5.35 6.61 7.30
CA VAL A 54 6.76 6.14 7.32
C VAL A 54 6.89 4.69 6.86
N SER A 55 7.99 4.37 6.19
CA SER A 55 8.27 3.03 5.69
C SER A 55 9.03 2.20 6.73
N TRP A 56 8.40 1.17 7.30
CA TRP A 56 9.07 0.29 8.25
C TRP A 56 10.12 -0.61 7.58
N SER A 57 9.95 -0.93 6.29
CA SER A 57 10.97 -1.68 5.55
C SER A 57 12.23 -0.87 5.28
N GLU A 58 12.15 0.45 5.37
CA GLU A 58 13.30 1.37 5.31
C GLU A 58 13.83 1.76 6.69
N GLU A 59 13.53 0.99 7.74
CA GLU A 59 13.95 1.26 9.12
C GLU A 59 13.44 2.61 9.68
N GLN A 60 12.39 3.19 9.09
CA GLN A 60 11.79 4.44 9.56
C GLN A 60 10.73 4.18 10.62
N THR A 61 10.63 5.08 11.60
CA THR A 61 9.58 5.05 12.61
C THR A 61 9.28 6.45 13.13
N CYS A 62 8.06 6.67 13.62
CA CYS A 62 7.67 7.90 14.30
C CYS A 62 7.45 7.58 15.78
N LEU A 63 8.19 8.25 16.67
CA LEU A 63 8.14 7.99 18.11
C LEU A 63 6.78 8.36 18.74
N ASP A 64 6.12 9.38 18.18
CA ASP A 64 4.83 9.88 18.66
C ASP A 64 3.63 9.22 17.96
N CYS A 65 3.86 8.18 17.15
CA CYS A 65 2.81 7.43 16.48
C CYS A 65 2.56 6.09 17.17
N SER A 66 1.32 5.87 17.63
CA SER A 66 0.93 4.63 18.31
C SER A 66 1.10 3.39 17.44
N GLU A 67 0.81 3.51 16.14
CA GLU A 67 0.95 2.44 15.16
C GLU A 67 2.44 2.09 14.94
N CYS A 68 3.33 3.08 14.94
CA CYS A 68 4.77 2.86 14.90
C CYS A 68 5.29 2.22 16.20
N GLY A 69 4.95 2.76 17.37
CA GLY A 69 5.37 2.20 18.65
C GLY A 69 6.89 2.14 18.85
N GLY A 70 7.63 3.06 18.21
CA GLY A 70 9.07 3.29 18.43
C GLY A 70 10.05 2.33 17.75
N TYR A 71 9.57 1.36 16.98
CA TYR A 71 10.41 0.42 16.23
C TYR A 71 9.92 0.31 14.78
N ALA A 72 10.75 -0.24 13.89
CA ALA A 72 10.38 -0.52 12.50
C ALA A 72 9.76 -1.93 12.40
N LEU A 73 10.27 -2.81 11.54
CA LEU A 73 9.77 -4.19 11.41
C LEU A 73 10.20 -5.12 12.54
N HIS A 74 11.29 -4.80 13.23
CA HIS A 74 11.86 -5.66 14.27
C HIS A 74 12.12 -4.89 15.56
N ARG A 75 12.06 -5.61 16.68
CA ARG A 75 12.45 -5.07 17.97
C ARG A 75 13.03 -6.13 18.91
N PRO A 76 13.79 -5.71 19.93
CA PRO A 76 14.17 -6.60 21.03
C PRO A 76 12.95 -7.06 21.83
N CYS A 77 13.07 -8.21 22.47
CA CYS A 77 12.03 -8.82 23.30
C CYS A 77 11.38 -7.81 24.28
N PRO A 78 10.07 -7.54 24.16
CA PRO A 78 9.37 -6.60 25.04
C PRO A 78 9.22 -7.14 26.48
N HIS A 79 9.26 -8.46 26.69
CA HIS A 79 9.06 -9.05 28.02
C HIS A 79 10.29 -8.94 28.92
N CYS A 80 11.49 -8.99 28.36
CA CYS A 80 12.75 -8.95 29.12
C CYS A 80 13.69 -7.84 28.64
N ASN A 81 13.11 -6.86 27.94
CA ASN A 81 13.78 -5.69 27.38
C ASN A 81 15.05 -6.04 26.57
N GLY A 82 14.95 -7.07 25.72
CA GLY A 82 16.02 -7.53 24.85
C GLY A 82 17.09 -8.43 25.48
N THR A 83 17.09 -8.64 26.80
CA THR A 83 18.17 -9.40 27.48
C THR A 83 18.23 -10.90 27.16
N CYS A 84 17.29 -11.43 26.37
CA CYS A 84 17.26 -12.82 25.94
C CYS A 84 17.65 -13.01 24.47
N ASP A 85 18.08 -11.95 23.78
CA ASP A 85 18.39 -11.96 22.34
C ASP A 85 17.23 -12.52 21.49
N GLY A 86 16.00 -12.33 21.97
CA GLY A 86 14.77 -12.66 21.25
C GLY A 86 14.43 -11.50 20.33
N LEU A 87 14.34 -11.78 19.03
CA LEU A 87 13.91 -10.82 18.01
C LEU A 87 12.41 -10.99 17.79
N TRP A 88 11.68 -9.89 17.87
CA TRP A 88 10.24 -9.85 17.64
C TRP A 88 9.97 -9.14 16.33
N SER A 89 9.13 -9.73 15.49
CA SER A 89 8.71 -9.18 14.21
C SER A 89 7.36 -8.50 14.35
N ARG A 90 7.17 -7.40 13.64
CA ARG A 90 5.91 -6.67 13.63
C ARG A 90 4.81 -7.53 13.00
N ASP A 91 3.68 -7.62 13.69
CA ASP A 91 2.45 -8.15 13.09
C ASP A 91 1.81 -7.04 12.26
N LEU A 92 2.01 -7.03 10.95
CA LEU A 92 1.49 -5.97 10.08
C LEU A 92 -0.04 -5.94 10.09
N ASP A 93 -0.69 -7.09 10.03
CA ASP A 93 -2.16 -7.18 10.04
C ASP A 93 -2.75 -6.65 11.35
N ALA A 94 -2.27 -7.18 12.48
CA ALA A 94 -2.76 -6.74 13.77
C ALA A 94 -2.39 -5.27 14.05
N THR A 95 -1.21 -4.81 13.60
CA THR A 95 -0.79 -3.42 13.75
C THR A 95 -1.71 -2.46 13.02
N HIS A 96 -2.01 -2.72 11.74
CA HIS A 96 -2.91 -1.88 10.96
C HIS A 96 -4.33 -1.93 11.49
N LYS A 97 -4.83 -3.14 11.81
CA LYS A 97 -6.18 -3.34 12.34
C LYS A 97 -6.41 -2.59 13.65
N MET A 98 -5.40 -2.56 14.53
CA MET A 98 -5.50 -1.93 15.84
C MET A 98 -4.99 -0.48 15.88
N ARG A 99 -4.39 0.02 14.79
CA ARG A 99 -3.70 1.33 14.74
C ARG A 99 -2.69 1.51 15.89
N ARG A 100 -2.05 0.40 16.26
CA ARG A 100 -1.12 0.31 17.40
C ARG A 100 -0.12 -0.81 17.15
N ALA A 101 1.15 -0.58 17.45
CA ALA A 101 2.21 -1.56 17.23
C ALA A 101 1.89 -2.91 17.91
N GLN A 102 1.79 -3.97 17.10
CA GLN A 102 1.63 -5.36 17.51
C GLN A 102 2.84 -6.18 17.07
N TRP A 103 3.17 -7.22 17.85
CA TRP A 103 4.43 -7.94 17.72
C TRP A 103 4.25 -9.45 17.89
N LEU A 104 4.90 -10.22 17.03
CA LEU A 104 5.00 -11.68 17.08
C LEU A 104 6.41 -12.08 17.51
N GLY A 105 6.48 -12.99 18.47
CA GLY A 105 7.74 -13.55 18.95
C GLY A 105 7.56 -14.24 20.29
N GLU A 106 8.65 -14.81 20.79
CA GLU A 106 8.68 -15.48 22.08
C GLU A 106 9.87 -14.99 22.89
N CYS A 107 9.69 -14.89 24.21
CA CYS A 107 10.79 -14.59 25.10
C CYS A 107 11.55 -15.87 25.43
N LYS A 108 12.85 -15.94 25.12
CA LYS A 108 13.69 -17.12 25.42
C LYS A 108 13.95 -17.35 26.92
N LYS A 109 13.56 -16.39 27.77
CA LYS A 109 13.63 -16.47 29.24
C LYS A 109 12.29 -16.76 29.90
N ALA A 110 11.18 -16.64 29.17
CA ALA A 110 9.88 -16.94 29.74
C ALA A 110 9.75 -18.47 29.90
N PRO A 111 9.13 -18.96 30.99
CA PRO A 111 8.66 -20.33 31.03
C PRO A 111 7.79 -20.58 29.80
N ARG A 112 8.00 -21.71 29.12
CA ARG A 112 7.09 -22.15 28.06
C ARG A 112 5.78 -22.57 28.72
N ASP A 113 4.87 -21.62 28.94
CA ASP A 113 3.51 -21.96 29.31
C ASP A 113 2.83 -22.59 28.09
N ASN A 114 2.84 -23.93 28.07
CA ASN A 114 2.02 -24.78 27.22
C ASN A 114 0.53 -24.47 27.46
N THR A 115 0.04 -23.36 26.92
CA THR A 115 -1.37 -23.02 26.97
C THR A 115 -1.97 -23.25 25.60
N ALA A 116 -2.14 -24.52 25.26
CA ALA A 116 -3.19 -24.96 24.36
C ALA A 116 -4.53 -24.60 25.01
N LYS A 117 -5.06 -23.40 24.74
CA LYS A 117 -6.47 -23.10 25.06
C LYS A 117 -7.35 -23.65 23.94
N ASN A 118 -7.62 -24.94 24.07
CA ASN A 118 -8.86 -25.54 23.62
C ASN A 118 -10.01 -24.84 24.39
N GLN A 119 -10.84 -24.07 23.70
CA GLN A 119 -12.21 -23.78 24.17
C GLN A 119 -13.18 -23.91 22.99
N GLN A 120 -13.71 -25.12 22.92
CA GLN A 120 -14.99 -25.50 22.31
C GLN A 120 -16.16 -24.84 23.05
N ASP A 121 -17.17 -24.46 22.27
CA ASP A 121 -18.62 -24.64 22.51
C ASP A 121 -19.33 -23.90 23.66
N SER A 122 -20.22 -22.98 23.29
CA SER A 122 -21.54 -22.74 23.89
C SER A 122 -22.43 -22.00 22.91
#